data_AF-A0AAD9GZL8-F1
#
_entry.id   AF-A0AAD9GZL8-F1
#
_cell.length_a   1.000
_cell.length_b   1.000
_cell.length_c   1.000
_cell.angle_alpha   90.00
_cell.angle_beta   90.00
_cell.angle_gamma   90.00
#
_symmetry.space_group_name_H-M   'P 1'
#
loop_
_entity.id
_entity.type
_entity.pdbx_description
1 polymer ?
#
loop_
_entity_poly.entity_id
_entity_poly.type
_entity_poly.pdbx_seq_one_letter_code
_entity_poly.pdbx_strand_id
1 'polypeptide(L)'
;MFFWHFCLARMGLQAEQTASRDFVVALLKNLENRASTPKELEIVIEQVLPVLVPGIVHLLKAVEASEEQDEEGQEAGPPIRPLDHLARFMLRRNTRHNELTAEMTELQILARGLLRK
;
A
#
# COMPACT_ATOMS: atom_id res chain seq x y z
N MET A 1 5.31 -1.23 -39.55
CA MET A 1 5.92 -1.62 -38.26
C MET A 1 5.20 -1.07 -37.02
N PHE A 2 4.44 0.03 -37.10
CA PHE A 2 3.72 0.62 -35.95
C PHE A 2 2.55 -0.22 -35.39
N PHE A 3 1.87 -0.99 -36.24
CA PHE A 3 0.67 -1.74 -35.85
C PHE A 3 0.96 -2.89 -34.86
N TRP A 4 2.11 -3.54 -35.01
CA TRP A 4 2.51 -4.66 -34.15
C TRP A 4 2.86 -4.21 -32.72
N HIS A 5 3.60 -3.11 -32.59
CA HIS A 5 3.96 -2.54 -31.29
C HIS A 5 2.73 -2.02 -30.53
N PHE A 6 1.76 -1.44 -31.24
CA PHE A 6 0.50 -0.98 -30.65
C PHE A 6 -0.38 -2.16 -30.18
N CYS A 7 -0.46 -3.24 -30.96
CA CYS A 7 -1.19 -4.44 -30.55
C CYS A 7 -0.53 -5.14 -29.34
N LEU A 8 0.80 -5.22 -29.28
CA LEU A 8 1.51 -5.82 -28.14
C LEU A 8 1.31 -5.00 -26.85
N ALA A 9 1.44 -3.66 -26.94
CA ALA A 9 1.19 -2.77 -25.81
C ALA A 9 -0.28 -2.80 -25.34
N ARG A 10 -1.23 -2.92 -26.28
CA ARG A 10 -2.65 -3.03 -25.98
C ARG A 10 -3.01 -4.38 -25.33
N MET A 11 -2.36 -5.47 -25.74
CA MET A 11 -2.52 -6.78 -25.08
C MET A 11 -1.88 -6.82 -23.69
N GLY A 12 -0.73 -6.16 -23.51
CA GLY A 12 -0.11 -5.98 -22.18
C GLY A 12 -1.01 -5.20 -21.23
N LEU A 13 -1.53 -4.06 -21.67
CA LEU A 13 -2.48 -3.26 -20.89
C LEU A 13 -3.77 -4.03 -20.54
N GLN A 14 -4.29 -4.83 -21.47
CA GLN A 14 -5.49 -5.64 -21.24
C GLN A 14 -5.24 -6.81 -20.27
N ALA A 15 -4.06 -7.43 -20.33
CA ALA A 15 -3.65 -8.45 -19.37
C ALA A 15 -3.47 -7.86 -17.98
N GLU A 16 -2.85 -6.68 -17.86
CA GLU A 16 -2.70 -5.95 -16.60
C GLU A 16 -4.05 -5.53 -16.01
N GLN A 17 -4.97 -5.04 -16.84
CA GLN A 17 -6.33 -4.70 -16.41
C GLN A 17 -7.10 -5.93 -15.92
N THR A 18 -6.96 -7.07 -16.61
CA THR A 18 -7.57 -8.34 -16.20
C THR A 18 -6.97 -8.81 -14.87
N ALA A 19 -5.64 -8.83 -14.75
CA ALA A 19 -4.96 -9.23 -13.53
C ALA A 19 -5.31 -8.33 -12.34
N SER A 20 -5.38 -7.01 -12.55
CA SER A 20 -5.81 -6.04 -11.54
C SER A 20 -7.26 -6.28 -11.10
N ARG A 21 -8.17 -6.54 -12.05
CA ARG A 21 -9.56 -6.88 -11.74
C ARG A 21 -9.66 -8.18 -10.96
N ASP A 22 -8.97 -9.22 -11.39
CA ASP A 22 -8.98 -10.53 -10.72
C ASP A 22 -8.41 -10.44 -9.32
N PHE A 23 -7.36 -9.64 -9.12
CA PHE A 23 -6.81 -9.34 -7.80
C PHE A 23 -7.83 -8.66 -6.90
N VAL A 24 -8.51 -7.61 -7.38
CA VAL A 24 -9.53 -6.89 -6.58
C VAL A 24 -10.69 -7.81 -6.22
N VAL A 25 -11.17 -8.64 -7.15
CA VAL A 25 -12.24 -9.61 -6.90
C VAL A 25 -11.80 -10.65 -5.86
N ALA A 26 -10.59 -11.20 -5.99
CA ALA A 26 -10.04 -12.15 -5.04
C ALA A 26 -9.85 -11.53 -3.65
N LEU A 27 -9.43 -10.26 -3.58
CA LEU A 27 -9.29 -9.51 -2.34
C LEU A 27 -10.65 -9.33 -1.66
N LEU A 28 -11.66 -8.84 -2.38
CA LEU A 28 -13.00 -8.63 -1.82
C LEU A 28 -13.60 -9.94 -1.31
N LYS A 29 -13.49 -11.03 -2.07
CA LYS A 29 -13.96 -12.35 -1.64
C LYS A 29 -13.25 -12.85 -0.37
N ASN A 30 -11.94 -12.60 -0.26
CA ASN A 30 -11.19 -12.95 0.95
C ASN A 30 -11.59 -12.09 2.14
N LEU A 31 -11.86 -10.80 1.93
CA LEU A 31 -12.32 -9.90 2.98
C LEU A 31 -13.73 -10.27 3.45
N GLU A 32 -14.65 -10.58 2.53
CA GLU A 32 -16.00 -11.08 2.85
C GLU A 32 -15.95 -12.35 3.69
N ASN A 33 -15.08 -13.30 3.35
CA ASN A 33 -14.93 -14.56 4.10
C ASN A 33 -14.33 -14.37 5.50
N ARG A 34 -13.64 -13.26 5.76
CA ARG A 34 -12.92 -12.99 7.01
C ARG A 34 -13.57 -11.91 7.86
N ALA A 35 -14.47 -11.11 7.30
CA ALA A 35 -15.22 -10.11 8.04
C ALA A 35 -16.20 -10.79 8.99
N SER A 36 -16.18 -10.40 10.26
CA SER A 36 -17.12 -10.92 11.25
C SER A 36 -18.49 -10.27 11.07
N THR A 37 -18.52 -9.05 10.52
CA THR A 37 -19.74 -8.31 10.20
C THR A 37 -19.64 -7.57 8.87
N PRO A 38 -20.78 -7.30 8.19
CA PRO A 38 -20.80 -6.44 7.00
C PRO A 38 -20.25 -5.03 7.27
N LYS A 39 -20.36 -4.53 8.51
CA LYS A 39 -19.88 -3.21 8.88
C LYS A 39 -18.35 -3.13 8.96
N GLU A 40 -17.71 -4.19 9.42
CA GLU A 40 -16.24 -4.31 9.38
C GLU A 40 -15.72 -4.29 7.94
N LEU A 41 -16.40 -4.99 7.03
CA LEU A 41 -16.05 -5.02 5.62
C LEU A 41 -16.17 -3.62 4.99
N GLU A 42 -17.27 -2.91 5.26
CA GLU A 42 -17.49 -1.53 4.81
C GLU A 42 -16.36 -0.61 5.30
N ILE A 43 -15.98 -0.71 6.59
CA ILE A 43 -14.87 0.06 7.16
C ILE A 43 -13.55 -0.24 6.42
N VAL A 44 -13.23 -1.51 6.18
CA VAL A 44 -12.00 -1.88 5.46
C VAL A 44 -12.00 -1.31 4.04
N ILE A 45 -13.11 -1.45 3.32
CA ILE A 45 -13.23 -0.98 1.94
C ILE A 45 -13.16 0.54 1.85
N GLU A 46 -13.88 1.25 2.71
CA GLU A 46 -13.98 2.71 2.63
C GLU A 46 -12.81 3.45 3.27
N GLN A 47 -12.16 2.85 4.27
CA GLN A 47 -11.22 3.57 5.13
C GLN A 47 -9.79 3.04 5.02
N VAL A 48 -9.62 1.73 4.82
CA VAL A 48 -8.30 1.10 4.79
C VAL A 48 -7.77 0.99 3.37
N LEU A 49 -8.56 0.42 2.44
CA LEU A 49 -8.13 0.20 1.06
C LEU A 49 -7.67 1.48 0.33
N PRO A 50 -8.34 2.65 0.46
CA PRO A 50 -7.93 3.86 -0.25
C PRO A 50 -6.55 4.37 0.13
N VAL A 51 -6.04 4.00 1.31
CA VAL A 51 -4.68 4.37 1.76
C VAL A 51 -3.70 3.22 1.54
N LEU A 52 -4.14 1.97 1.77
CA LEU A 52 -3.31 0.78 1.65
C LEU A 52 -2.89 0.51 0.19
N VAL A 53 -3.81 0.61 -0.76
CA VAL A 53 -3.52 0.34 -2.18
C VAL A 53 -2.45 1.30 -2.73
N PRO A 54 -2.57 2.64 -2.57
CA PRO A 54 -1.48 3.54 -2.94
C PRO A 54 -0.17 3.28 -2.19
N GLY A 55 -0.24 2.84 -0.93
CA GLY A 55 0.94 2.49 -0.14
C GLY A 55 1.69 1.29 -0.70
N ILE A 56 0.98 0.26 -1.14
CA ILE A 56 1.55 -0.93 -1.80
C ILE A 56 2.20 -0.52 -3.12
N VAL A 57 1.53 0.28 -3.94
CA VAL A 57 2.10 0.79 -5.20
C VAL A 57 3.39 1.60 -4.94
N HIS A 58 3.37 2.46 -3.91
CA HIS A 58 4.54 3.24 -3.53
C HIS A 58 5.69 2.38 -2.98
N LEU A 59 5.39 1.26 -2.31
CA LEU A 59 6.39 0.28 -1.91
C LEU A 59 7.02 -0.40 -3.13
N LEU A 60 6.21 -0.90 -4.06
CA LEU A 60 6.71 -1.61 -5.24
C LEU A 60 7.63 -0.73 -6.08
N LYS A 61 7.26 0.54 -6.30
CA LYS A 61 8.13 1.52 -6.99
C LYS A 61 9.44 1.79 -6.26
N ALA A 62 9.42 1.80 -4.93
CA ALA A 62 10.64 2.01 -4.15
C ALA A 62 11.57 0.78 -4.25
N VAL A 63 10.99 -0.43 -4.30
CA VAL A 63 11.75 -1.67 -4.51
C VAL A 63 12.36 -1.70 -5.90
N GLU A 64 11.57 -1.42 -6.94
CA GLU A 64 12.05 -1.35 -8.33
C GLU A 64 13.20 -0.33 -8.48
N ALA A 65 13.06 0.88 -7.93
CA ALA A 65 14.12 1.88 -7.94
C ALA A 65 15.38 1.48 -7.14
N SER A 66 15.24 0.63 -6.12
CA SER A 66 16.37 0.10 -5.36
C SER A 66 17.11 -0.97 -6.16
N GLU A 67 16.38 -1.82 -6.90
CA GLU A 67 16.96 -2.85 -7.77
C GLU A 67 17.72 -2.20 -8.94
N GLU A 68 17.17 -1.14 -9.55
CA GLU A 68 17.86 -0.36 -10.59
C GLU A 68 19.17 0.28 -10.08
N GLN A 69 19.20 0.77 -8.83
CA GLN A 69 20.41 1.37 -8.24
C GLN A 69 21.50 0.34 -7.93
N ASP A 70 21.11 -0.87 -7.53
CA ASP A 70 22.04 -1.98 -7.30
C ASP A 70 22.70 -2.42 -8.63
N GLU A 71 21.97 -2.38 -9.75
CA GLU A 71 22.51 -2.67 -11.09
C GLU A 71 23.47 -1.58 -11.60
N GLU A 72 23.26 -0.32 -11.22
CA GLU A 72 24.12 0.81 -11.59
C GLU A 72 25.39 0.94 -10.73
N GLY A 73 25.58 0.07 -9.72
CA GLY A 73 26.74 0.09 -8.83
C GLY A 73 26.83 1.33 -7.95
N GLN A 74 25.70 2.04 -7.74
CA GLN A 74 25.60 3.15 -6.80
C GLN A 74 25.53 2.62 -5.36
N GLU A 75 25.86 3.47 -4.39
CA GLU A 75 25.82 3.12 -2.97
C GLU A 75 24.39 2.73 -2.58
N ALA A 76 24.17 1.43 -2.36
CA ALA A 76 22.85 0.87 -2.05
C ALA A 76 22.22 1.65 -0.89
N GLY A 77 21.03 2.19 -1.13
CA GLY A 77 20.25 2.87 -0.11
C GLY A 77 19.94 1.95 1.08
N PRO A 78 19.45 2.50 2.20
CA PRO A 78 19.08 1.68 3.35
C PRO A 78 18.03 0.63 2.95
N PRO A 79 18.15 -0.61 3.45
CA PRO A 79 17.31 -1.72 3.02
C PRO A 79 15.83 -1.41 3.25
N ILE A 80 15.03 -1.61 2.21
CA ILE A 80 13.59 -1.39 2.29
C ILE A 80 12.98 -2.46 3.18
N ARG A 81 12.38 -2.02 4.29
CA ARG A 81 11.56 -2.87 5.17
C ARG A 81 10.09 -2.67 4.79
N PRO A 82 9.44 -3.63 4.12
CA PRO A 82 8.10 -3.46 3.55
C PRO A 82 7.05 -2.97 4.55
N LEU A 83 7.03 -3.57 5.74
CA LEU A 83 6.09 -3.20 6.79
C LEU A 83 6.35 -1.78 7.33
N ASP A 84 7.60 -1.42 7.57
CA ASP A 84 7.95 -0.08 8.05
C ASP A 84 7.64 1.00 7.01
N HIS A 85 7.82 0.69 5.72
CA HIS A 85 7.48 1.60 4.62
C HIS A 85 5.97 1.82 4.52
N LEU A 86 5.19 0.74 4.55
CA LEU A 86 3.74 0.80 4.52
C LEU A 86 3.19 1.53 5.75
N ALA A 87 3.67 1.21 6.95
CA ALA A 87 3.25 1.88 8.18
C ALA A 87 3.52 3.39 8.11
N ARG A 88 4.72 3.80 7.65
CA ARG A 88 5.06 5.21 7.47
C ARG A 88 4.20 5.88 6.40
N PHE A 89 3.90 5.19 5.31
CA PHE A 89 3.04 5.72 4.25
C PHE A 89 1.61 5.94 4.75
N MET A 90 1.02 4.91 5.37
CA MET A 90 -0.34 4.95 5.89
C MET A 90 -0.48 6.01 6.98
N LEU A 91 0.49 6.13 7.88
CA LEU A 91 0.48 7.18 8.90
C LEU A 91 0.48 8.59 8.30
N ARG A 92 1.26 8.83 7.25
CA ARG A 92 1.39 10.16 6.62
C ARG A 92 0.23 10.52 5.70
N ARG A 93 -0.40 9.52 5.07
CA ARG A 93 -1.39 9.71 4.01
C ARG A 93 -2.83 9.48 4.46
N ASN A 94 -3.05 8.88 5.62
CA ASN A 94 -4.38 8.76 6.20
C ASN A 94 -4.77 10.08 6.87
N THR A 95 -5.59 10.88 6.18
CA THR A 95 -6.08 12.18 6.68
C THR A 95 -6.87 12.06 7.97
N ARG A 96 -7.41 10.88 8.31
CA ARG A 96 -8.08 10.63 9.60
C ARG A 96 -7.11 10.58 10.78
N HIS A 97 -5.82 10.34 10.55
CA HIS A 97 -4.80 10.47 11.59
C HIS A 97 -4.26 11.89 11.71
N ASN A 98 -4.65 12.83 10.81
CA ASN A 98 -4.32 14.24 10.96
C ASN A 98 -5.24 14.93 11.99
N GLU A 99 -6.48 14.46 12.16
CA GLU A 99 -7.32 14.82 13.29
C GLU A 99 -7.01 13.88 14.44
N LEU A 100 -6.03 14.27 15.27
CA LEU A 100 -5.72 13.57 16.52
C LEU A 100 -6.96 13.60 17.42
N THR A 101 -7.67 12.49 17.53
CA THR A 101 -8.68 12.33 18.58
C THR A 101 -8.00 12.39 19.95
N ALA A 102 -8.74 12.82 20.98
CA ALA A 102 -8.21 12.92 22.35
C ALA A 102 -7.59 11.59 22.82
N GLU A 103 -8.22 10.46 22.49
CA GLU A 103 -7.76 9.11 22.83
C GLU A 103 -6.43 8.76 22.15
N MET A 104 -6.23 9.14 20.88
CA MET A 104 -4.97 8.95 20.17
C MET A 104 -3.83 9.80 20.75
N THR A 105 -4.16 10.98 21.27
CA THR A 105 -3.20 11.86 21.93
C THR A 105 -2.72 11.24 23.24
N GLU A 106 -3.63 10.68 24.03
CA GLU A 106 -3.28 9.94 25.26
C GLU A 106 -2.42 8.71 24.97
N LEU A 107 -2.77 7.94 23.92
CA LEU A 107 -1.98 6.78 23.51
C LEU A 107 -0.55 7.17 23.08
N GLN A 108 -0.39 8.29 22.36
CA GLN A 108 0.93 8.82 21.99
C GLN A 108 1.75 9.29 23.19
N ILE A 109 1.11 9.95 24.16
CA ILE A 109 1.76 10.35 25.41
C ILE A 109 2.26 9.11 26.17
N LEU A 110 1.42 8.07 26.23
CA LEU A 110 1.73 6.82 26.92
C LEU A 110 2.87 6.05 26.21
N ALA A 111 2.83 5.96 24.87
CA ALA A 111 3.91 5.38 24.07
C ALA A 111 5.25 6.13 24.23
N ARG A 112 5.23 7.47 24.24
CA ARG A 112 6.43 8.28 24.50
C ARG A 112 6.98 8.11 25.91
N GLY A 113 6.11 7.90 26.90
CA GLY A 113 6.49 7.61 28.28
C GLY A 113 7.17 6.24 28.43
N LEU A 114 6.72 5.24 27.67
CA LEU A 114 7.30 3.90 27.67
C LEU A 114 8.65 3.81 26.94
N LEU A 115 8.82 4.56 25.85
CA LEU A 115 10.07 4.59 25.06
C LEU A 115 11.19 5.45 25.67
N ARG A 116 10.91 6.20 26.74
CA ARG A 116 11.89 7.04 27.46
C ARG A 116 12.51 6.36 28.68
N LYS A 117 12.19 5.08 28.93
CA LYS A 117 12.87 4.22 29.91
C LYS A 117 13.84 3.29 29.20
#